data_AF-A0A6V7UZW7-F1
#
_entry.id   AF-A0A6V7UZW7-F1
#
_cell.length_a   1.000
_cell.length_b   1.000
_cell.length_c   1.000
_cell.angle_alpha   90.00
_cell.angle_beta   90.00
_cell.angle_gamma   90.00
#
_symmetry.space_group_name_H-M   'P 1'
#
loop_
_entity.id
_entity.type
_entity.pdbx_description
1 polymer ?
#
loop_
_entity_poly.entity_id
_entity_poly.type
_entity_poly.pdbx_seq_one_letter_code
_entity_poly.pdbx_strand_id
1 'polypeptide(L)'
;MVFREIFAAGIVPSIIRRGNKLYEMKVPRNNKCNEVIFRDSYNICPIGLGQLVDAFDLQIQEKQFFPHLANNPSNYDKTLPNLPQKSDYLYGGMLPEKQKAFDKWYTQECHQHFCLNEALAEYCLNDVEILTEALLAFRSKFLEISRPKQTTGSIGIDIIRDTMTIASACMKHFRLNHLKPDHLGIVPEKGYDTCGNQSTLAMKYLGMRKRILL
;
A
#
# COMPACT_ATOMS: atom_id res chain seq x y z
N MET A 1 5.15 -3.28 -16.94
CA MET A 1 4.36 -3.15 -18.19
C MET A 1 3.57 -1.84 -18.21
N VAL A 2 2.73 -1.55 -17.22
CA VAL A 2 1.87 -0.34 -17.14
C VAL A 2 2.60 1.00 -17.34
N PHE A 3 3.68 1.29 -16.62
CA PHE A 3 4.40 2.58 -16.78
C PHE A 3 5.01 2.76 -18.18
N ARG A 4 5.47 1.66 -18.79
CA ARG A 4 6.02 1.65 -20.15
C ARG A 4 4.94 1.93 -21.17
N GLU A 5 3.74 1.39 -20.97
CA GLU A 5 2.58 1.65 -21.85
C GLU A 5 2.10 3.10 -21.72
N ILE A 6 2.02 3.64 -20.50
CA ILE A 6 1.69 5.06 -20.26
C ILE A 6 2.69 5.97 -20.99
N PHE A 7 3.98 5.66 -20.88
CA PHE A 7 5.04 6.38 -21.57
C PHE A 7 4.95 6.25 -23.10
N ALA A 8 4.75 5.04 -23.62
CA ALA A 8 4.60 4.79 -25.05
C ALA A 8 3.37 5.49 -25.65
N ALA A 9 2.30 5.64 -24.87
CA ALA A 9 1.09 6.37 -25.24
C ALA A 9 1.25 7.90 -25.17
N GLY A 10 2.41 8.42 -24.72
CA GLY A 10 2.65 9.87 -24.57
C GLY A 10 1.80 10.52 -23.47
N ILE A 11 1.25 9.74 -22.54
CA ILE A 11 0.40 10.25 -21.46
C ILE A 11 1.29 10.74 -20.33
N VAL A 12 1.08 11.99 -19.89
CA VAL A 12 1.79 12.58 -18.75
C VAL A 12 0.92 12.46 -17.49
N PRO A 13 1.23 11.55 -16.56
CA PRO A 13 0.45 11.42 -15.32
C PRO A 13 0.79 12.51 -14.31
N SER A 14 -0.19 12.88 -13.48
CA SER A 14 0.05 13.69 -12.28
C SER A 14 0.49 12.76 -11.15
N ILE A 15 1.65 13.03 -10.52
CA ILE A 15 2.24 12.17 -9.50
C ILE A 15 2.47 12.94 -8.20
N ILE A 16 2.00 12.38 -7.09
CA ILE A 16 2.26 12.85 -5.73
C ILE A 16 3.14 11.81 -5.04
N ARG A 17 4.37 12.19 -4.68
CA ARG A 17 5.33 11.30 -4.01
C ARG A 17 6.19 12.05 -2.99
N ARG A 18 6.71 11.32 -2.01
CA ARG A 18 7.76 11.80 -1.09
C ARG A 18 8.89 10.78 -1.04
N GLY A 19 10.05 11.15 -1.58
CA GLY A 19 11.16 10.20 -1.77
C GLY A 19 10.73 9.03 -2.66
N ASN A 20 10.87 7.81 -2.13
CA ASN A 20 10.47 6.56 -2.80
C ASN A 20 9.00 6.20 -2.58
N LYS A 21 8.27 6.96 -1.77
CA LYS A 21 6.89 6.67 -1.41
C LYS A 21 5.93 7.36 -2.36
N LEU A 22 5.17 6.58 -3.13
CA LEU A 22 4.09 7.06 -3.98
C LEU A 22 2.80 7.19 -3.17
N TYR A 23 2.18 8.37 -3.19
CA TYR A 23 0.86 8.58 -2.57
C TYR A 23 -0.26 8.41 -3.60
N GLU A 24 -0.09 9.02 -4.77
CA GLU A 24 -1.10 9.01 -5.80
C GLU A 24 -0.47 9.22 -7.18
N MET A 25 -0.93 8.48 -8.17
CA MET A 25 -0.68 8.76 -9.58
C MET A 25 -1.99 8.79 -10.34
N LYS A 26 -2.27 9.90 -11.02
CA LYS A 26 -3.47 10.08 -11.84
C LYS A 26 -3.08 10.02 -13.30
N VAL A 27 -3.66 9.07 -14.02
CA VAL A 27 -3.46 8.87 -15.45
C VAL A 27 -4.73 9.34 -16.17
N PRO A 28 -4.68 10.43 -16.96
CA PRO A 28 -5.83 10.87 -17.73
C PRO A 28 -6.12 9.88 -18.86
N ARG A 29 -7.39 9.53 -19.08
CA ARG A 29 -7.83 8.75 -20.24
C ARG A 29 -8.24 9.71 -21.36
N ASN A 30 -7.89 9.39 -22.62
CA ASN A 30 -8.28 10.19 -23.78
C ASN A 30 -9.81 10.30 -23.84
N ASN A 31 -10.30 11.54 -23.77
CA ASN A 31 -11.70 12.01 -23.69
C ASN A 31 -12.23 12.25 -22.25
N LYS A 32 -12.16 13.53 -21.86
CA LYS A 32 -12.98 14.27 -20.88
C LYS A 32 -13.66 13.42 -19.78
N CYS A 33 -13.05 13.42 -18.59
CA CYS A 33 -13.61 13.07 -17.27
C CYS A 33 -13.37 11.68 -16.68
N ASN A 34 -12.65 10.76 -17.34
CA ASN A 34 -12.25 9.50 -16.69
C ASN A 34 -10.72 9.47 -16.47
N GLU A 35 -10.30 9.51 -15.21
CA GLU A 35 -8.91 9.31 -14.78
C GLU A 35 -8.76 7.96 -14.08
N VAL A 36 -7.66 7.25 -14.34
CA VAL A 36 -7.26 6.08 -13.54
C VAL A 36 -6.37 6.58 -12.43
N ILE A 37 -6.75 6.31 -11.18
CA ILE A 37 -6.01 6.74 -9.99
C ILE A 37 -5.34 5.51 -9.38
N PHE A 38 -4.02 5.54 -9.33
CA PHE A 38 -3.21 4.56 -8.62
C PHE A 38 -2.88 5.09 -7.23
N ARG A 39 -3.21 4.32 -6.21
CA ARG A 39 -2.90 4.59 -4.81
C ARG A 39 -2.22 3.37 -4.20
N ASP A 40 -1.32 3.62 -3.28
CA ASP A 40 -0.71 2.57 -2.46
C ASP A 40 -1.61 2.29 -1.26
N SER A 41 -2.15 1.07 -1.19
CA SER A 41 -3.03 0.61 -0.13
C SER A 41 -2.38 0.69 1.25
N TYR A 42 -1.05 0.55 1.33
CA TYR A 42 -0.31 0.64 2.58
C TYR A 42 -0.38 2.04 3.23
N ASN A 43 -0.66 3.08 2.44
CA ASN A 43 -0.90 4.43 2.99
C ASN A 43 -2.22 4.55 3.74
N ILE A 44 -3.18 3.70 3.39
CA ILE A 44 -4.53 3.67 3.92
C ILE A 44 -4.61 2.64 5.06
N CYS A 45 -4.00 1.48 4.88
CA CYS A 45 -3.95 0.39 5.85
C CYS A 45 -2.50 -0.08 6.02
N PRO A 46 -1.73 0.48 6.99
CA PRO A 46 -0.32 0.16 7.18
C PRO A 46 -0.14 -1.14 7.99
N ILE A 47 -0.68 -2.23 7.48
CA ILE A 47 -0.66 -3.57 8.10
C ILE A 47 -0.09 -4.56 7.07
N GLY A 48 0.64 -5.59 7.53
CA GLY A 48 1.15 -6.64 6.65
C GLY A 48 0.02 -7.49 6.07
N LEU A 49 0.15 -7.95 4.83
CA LEU A 49 -0.92 -8.65 4.11
C LEU A 49 -1.49 -9.86 4.87
N GLY A 50 -0.63 -10.72 5.42
CA GLY A 50 -1.07 -11.88 6.20
C GLY A 50 -1.80 -11.51 7.51
N GLN A 51 -1.50 -10.34 8.09
CA GLN A 51 -2.20 -9.85 9.29
C GLN A 51 -3.57 -9.24 8.98
N LEU A 52 -3.88 -8.94 7.71
CA LEU A 52 -5.17 -8.36 7.33
C LEU A 52 -6.31 -9.36 7.46
N VAL A 53 -6.04 -10.65 7.29
CA VAL A 53 -7.02 -11.73 7.46
C VAL A 53 -7.55 -11.72 8.88
N ASP A 54 -6.65 -11.75 9.87
CA ASP A 54 -7.00 -11.68 11.29
C ASP A 54 -7.57 -10.32 11.69
N ALA A 55 -7.03 -9.21 11.16
CA ALA A 55 -7.46 -7.86 11.54
C ALA A 55 -8.90 -7.53 11.11
N PHE A 56 -9.41 -8.17 10.06
CA PHE A 56 -10.75 -7.94 9.52
C PHE A 56 -11.67 -9.16 9.60
N ASP A 57 -11.24 -10.23 10.27
CA ASP A 57 -11.97 -11.51 10.40
C ASP A 57 -12.38 -12.10 9.02
N LEU A 58 -11.49 -12.02 8.03
CA LEU A 58 -11.78 -12.44 6.66
C LEU A 58 -11.87 -13.98 6.55
N GLN A 59 -12.87 -14.47 5.81
CA GLN A 59 -13.07 -15.90 5.57
C GLN A 59 -12.22 -16.41 4.39
N ILE A 60 -10.94 -16.01 4.34
CA ILE A 60 -10.02 -16.35 3.24
C ILE A 60 -8.94 -17.29 3.78
N GLN A 61 -8.65 -18.35 3.03
CA GLN A 61 -7.60 -19.27 3.38
C GLN A 61 -6.23 -18.70 2.96
N GLU A 62 -5.42 -18.30 3.93
CA GLU A 62 -4.06 -17.82 3.66
C GLU A 62 -3.18 -18.99 3.16
N LYS A 63 -2.52 -18.81 2.01
CA LYS A 63 -1.47 -19.73 1.57
C LYS A 63 -0.21 -19.45 2.37
N GLN A 64 0.09 -20.35 3.31
CA GLN A 64 1.04 -20.06 4.38
C GLN A 64 2.49 -19.80 3.92
N PHE A 65 2.96 -20.46 2.85
CA PHE A 65 4.38 -20.42 2.47
C PHE A 65 4.60 -20.45 0.96
N PHE A 66 5.44 -19.52 0.46
CA PHE A 66 5.87 -19.46 -0.94
C PHE A 66 7.41 -19.46 -1.04
N PRO A 67 8.02 -20.24 -1.95
CA PRO A 67 9.47 -20.32 -2.10
C PRO A 67 10.01 -19.13 -2.90
N HIS A 68 10.27 -18.01 -2.23
CA HIS A 68 10.71 -16.76 -2.85
C HIS A 68 11.99 -16.88 -3.68
N LEU A 69 12.99 -17.68 -3.24
CA LEU A 69 14.25 -17.84 -3.99
C LEU A 69 14.13 -18.83 -5.16
N ALA A 70 13.07 -19.63 -5.19
CA ALA A 70 12.80 -20.51 -6.33
C ALA A 70 12.31 -19.73 -7.56
N ASN A 71 11.88 -18.47 -7.39
CA ASN A 71 11.52 -17.57 -8.48
C ASN A 71 12.76 -17.11 -9.27
N ASN A 72 13.30 -18.01 -10.07
CA ASN A 72 14.43 -17.76 -10.95
C ASN A 72 14.14 -18.24 -12.38
N PRO A 73 14.78 -17.65 -13.41
CA PRO A 73 14.53 -18.05 -14.79
C PRO A 73 14.80 -19.53 -15.10
N SER A 74 15.70 -20.16 -14.34
CA SER A 74 16.00 -21.59 -14.50
C SER A 74 14.85 -22.51 -14.05
N ASN A 75 13.91 -22.02 -13.25
CA ASN A 75 12.78 -22.78 -12.72
C ASN A 75 11.47 -22.48 -13.46
N TYR A 76 11.44 -21.51 -14.37
CA TYR A 76 10.26 -21.23 -15.20
C TYR A 76 9.96 -22.40 -16.13
N ASP A 77 8.66 -22.70 -16.27
CA ASP A 77 8.12 -23.79 -17.11
C ASP A 77 8.62 -25.20 -16.74
N LYS A 78 9.14 -25.37 -15.52
CA LYS A 78 9.56 -26.67 -14.99
C LYS A 78 8.65 -27.13 -13.86
N THR A 79 8.36 -28.43 -13.90
CA THR A 79 7.74 -29.14 -12.78
C THR A 79 8.84 -29.86 -12.01
N LEU A 80 9.02 -29.47 -10.75
CA LEU A 80 9.89 -30.16 -9.82
C LEU A 80 9.13 -31.36 -9.22
N PRO A 81 9.80 -32.50 -9.01
CA PRO A 81 9.15 -33.69 -8.44
C PRO A 81 8.75 -33.51 -6.97
N ASN A 82 9.43 -32.59 -6.26
CA ASN A 82 9.24 -32.29 -4.85
C ASN A 82 9.19 -30.77 -4.66
N LEU A 83 8.77 -30.33 -3.47
CA LEU A 83 8.85 -28.92 -3.09
C LEU A 83 10.30 -28.40 -3.12
N PRO A 84 10.50 -27.10 -3.39
CA PRO A 84 11.80 -26.44 -3.27
C PRO A 84 12.42 -26.60 -1.89
N GLN A 85 13.73 -26.39 -1.77
CA GLN A 85 14.41 -26.61 -0.49
C GLN A 85 13.97 -25.58 0.56
N LYS A 86 14.08 -25.92 1.85
CA LYS A 86 13.73 -25.00 2.95
C LYS A 86 14.42 -23.64 2.84
N SER A 87 15.65 -23.60 2.33
CA SER A 87 16.38 -22.35 2.06
C SER A 87 15.63 -21.42 1.11
N ASP A 88 14.91 -21.98 0.14
CA ASP A 88 14.21 -21.20 -0.89
C ASP A 88 13.02 -20.42 -0.35
N TYR A 89 12.54 -20.77 0.85
CA TYR A 89 11.46 -20.10 1.56
C TYR A 89 11.94 -18.99 2.50
N LEU A 90 13.24 -18.64 2.49
CA LEU A 90 13.83 -17.69 3.44
C LEU A 90 13.66 -18.13 4.91
N TYR A 91 13.69 -19.45 5.15
CA TYR A 91 13.46 -20.06 6.47
C TYR A 91 14.31 -19.42 7.59
N GLY A 92 15.57 -19.08 7.29
CA GLY A 92 16.48 -18.43 8.26
C GLY A 92 16.04 -17.04 8.73
N GLY A 93 15.17 -16.36 7.99
CA GLY A 93 14.61 -15.04 8.35
C GLY A 93 13.25 -15.12 9.05
N MET A 94 12.66 -16.30 9.20
CA MET A 94 11.36 -16.47 9.84
C MET A 94 11.47 -16.40 11.37
N LEU A 95 10.44 -15.87 12.02
CA LEU A 95 10.31 -15.92 13.48
C LEU A 95 10.17 -17.37 13.97
N PRO A 96 10.62 -17.71 15.20
CA PRO A 96 10.60 -19.08 15.71
C PRO A 96 9.23 -19.75 15.68
N GLU A 97 8.15 -19.00 15.91
CA GLU A 97 6.77 -19.52 15.81
C GLU A 97 6.40 -19.89 14.37
N LYS A 98 6.75 -19.02 13.41
CA LYS A 98 6.53 -19.26 11.99
C LYS A 98 7.39 -20.41 11.46
N GLN A 99 8.60 -20.59 11.99
CA GLN A 99 9.47 -21.74 11.68
C GLN A 99 8.84 -23.07 12.10
N LYS A 100 8.24 -23.15 13.30
CA LYS A 100 7.53 -24.36 13.75
C LYS A 100 6.34 -24.71 12.86
N ALA A 101 5.56 -23.70 12.48
CA ALA A 101 4.44 -23.88 11.54
C ALA A 101 4.95 -24.34 10.16
N PHE A 102 6.04 -23.75 9.67
CA PHE A 102 6.68 -24.14 8.41
C PHE A 102 7.18 -25.58 8.44
N ASP A 103 7.89 -25.99 9.50
CA ASP A 103 8.43 -27.35 9.60
C ASP A 103 7.31 -28.40 9.60
N LYS A 104 6.20 -28.13 10.31
CA LYS A 104 5.03 -29.01 10.33
C LYS A 104 4.43 -29.16 8.93
N TRP A 105 4.23 -28.05 8.22
CA TRP A 105 3.69 -28.05 6.85
C TRP A 105 4.66 -28.73 5.86
N TYR A 106 5.95 -28.37 5.90
CA TYR A 106 6.95 -28.87 4.97
C TYR A 106 7.15 -30.38 5.10
N THR A 107 7.12 -30.93 6.32
CA THR A 107 7.21 -32.38 6.52
C THR A 107 6.01 -33.14 5.96
N GLN A 108 4.84 -32.51 5.85
CA GLN A 108 3.63 -33.12 5.30
C GLN A 108 3.62 -33.07 3.76
N GLU A 109 4.04 -31.96 3.17
CA GLU A 109 3.90 -31.69 1.74
C GLU A 109 5.21 -31.83 0.93
N CYS A 110 6.34 -32.18 1.56
CA CYS A 110 7.65 -32.16 0.90
C CYS A 110 7.75 -33.01 -0.38
N HIS A 111 6.94 -34.05 -0.50
CA HIS A 111 6.90 -34.98 -1.64
C HIS A 111 5.90 -34.57 -2.74
N GLN A 112 5.23 -33.43 -2.58
CA GLN A 112 4.29 -32.94 -3.58
C GLN A 112 5.04 -32.36 -4.79
N HIS A 113 4.49 -32.60 -5.98
CA HIS A 113 4.99 -31.98 -7.20
C HIS A 113 4.81 -30.46 -7.12
N PHE A 114 5.80 -29.73 -7.61
CA PHE A 114 5.81 -28.28 -7.55
C PHE A 114 5.99 -27.69 -8.95
N CYS A 115 4.97 -26.97 -9.42
CA CYS A 115 5.06 -26.14 -10.61
C CYS A 115 5.14 -24.67 -10.16
N LEU A 116 6.25 -24.00 -10.47
CA LEU A 116 6.47 -22.61 -10.04
C LEU A 116 5.41 -21.66 -10.63
N ASN A 117 5.04 -21.85 -11.89
CA ASN A 117 4.08 -20.98 -12.57
C ASN A 117 2.69 -21.05 -11.93
N GLU A 118 2.22 -22.25 -11.63
CA GLU A 118 0.94 -22.49 -10.96
C GLU A 118 0.97 -21.96 -9.52
N ALA A 119 2.02 -22.30 -8.76
CA ALA A 119 2.17 -21.85 -7.39
C ALA A 119 2.27 -20.32 -7.28
N LEU A 120 2.95 -19.66 -8.23
CA LEU A 120 3.07 -18.21 -8.29
C LEU A 120 1.73 -17.56 -8.67
N ALA A 121 1.01 -18.11 -9.65
CA ALA A 121 -0.29 -17.60 -10.05
C ALA A 121 -1.30 -17.67 -8.89
N GLU A 122 -1.38 -18.82 -8.22
CA GLU A 122 -2.23 -19.00 -7.04
C GLU A 122 -1.84 -18.06 -5.89
N TYR A 123 -0.54 -17.90 -5.63
CA TYR A 123 -0.05 -17.00 -4.59
C TYR A 123 -0.44 -15.55 -4.87
N CYS A 124 -0.21 -15.07 -6.10
CA CYS A 124 -0.59 -13.72 -6.49
C CYS A 124 -2.12 -13.50 -6.48
N LEU A 125 -2.91 -14.51 -6.86
CA LEU A 125 -4.37 -14.42 -6.79
C LEU A 125 -4.85 -14.30 -5.35
N ASN A 126 -4.31 -15.12 -4.45
CA ASN A 126 -4.64 -15.07 -3.02
C ASN A 126 -4.25 -13.70 -2.41
N ASP A 127 -3.04 -13.20 -2.69
CA ASP A 127 -2.60 -11.90 -2.21
C ASP A 127 -3.54 -10.75 -2.65
N VAL A 128 -4.00 -10.78 -3.91
CA VAL A 128 -4.94 -9.79 -4.44
C VAL A 128 -6.32 -9.95 -3.81
N GLU A 129 -6.78 -11.18 -3.57
CA GLU A 129 -8.06 -11.47 -2.92
C GLU A 129 -8.06 -10.96 -1.47
N ILE A 130 -7.04 -11.31 -0.67
CA ILE A 130 -6.86 -10.81 0.70
C ILE A 130 -6.87 -9.29 0.72
N LEU A 131 -6.08 -8.65 -0.15
CA LEU A 131 -5.99 -7.19 -0.17
C LEU A 131 -7.33 -6.56 -0.54
N THR A 132 -8.05 -7.14 -1.50
CA THR A 132 -9.35 -6.62 -1.98
C THR A 132 -10.39 -6.69 -0.88
N GLU A 133 -10.57 -7.86 -0.26
CA GLU A 133 -11.54 -8.07 0.81
C GLU A 133 -11.21 -7.24 2.05
N ALA A 134 -9.94 -7.16 2.43
CA ALA A 134 -9.50 -6.30 3.53
C ALA A 134 -9.83 -4.82 3.28
N LEU A 135 -9.57 -4.32 2.07
CA LEU A 135 -9.88 -2.93 1.71
C LEU A 135 -11.39 -2.67 1.66
N LEU A 136 -12.18 -3.62 1.18
CA LEU A 136 -13.64 -3.53 1.19
C LEU A 136 -14.19 -3.50 2.63
N ALA A 137 -13.71 -4.39 3.50
CA ALA A 137 -14.07 -4.43 4.91
C ALA A 137 -13.67 -3.12 5.61
N PHE A 138 -12.46 -2.62 5.34
CA PHE A 138 -11.98 -1.36 5.89
C PHE A 138 -12.80 -0.16 5.43
N ARG A 139 -13.13 -0.09 4.13
CA ARG A 139 -14.00 0.94 3.56
C ARG A 139 -15.37 0.93 4.21
N SER A 140 -15.97 -0.25 4.39
CA SER A 140 -17.28 -0.39 5.02
C SER A 140 -17.28 0.11 6.47
N LYS A 141 -16.33 -0.37 7.29
CA LYS A 141 -16.18 0.04 8.68
C LYS A 141 -15.91 1.55 8.80
N PHE A 142 -15.04 2.11 7.94
CA PHE A 142 -14.74 3.54 7.99
C PHE A 142 -15.93 4.40 7.55
N LEU A 143 -16.68 3.97 6.53
CA LEU A 143 -17.92 4.64 6.12
C LEU A 143 -18.93 4.70 7.27
N GLU A 144 -19.07 3.63 8.05
CA GLU A 144 -19.95 3.57 9.21
C GLU A 144 -19.50 4.52 10.33
N ILE A 145 -18.24 4.42 10.73
CA ILE A 145 -17.66 5.25 11.80
C ILE A 145 -17.72 6.74 11.45
N SER A 146 -17.54 7.08 10.17
CA SER A 146 -17.45 8.45 9.71
C SER A 146 -18.78 9.12 9.39
N ARG A 147 -19.91 8.43 9.53
CA ARG A 147 -21.24 9.02 9.26
C ARG A 147 -21.47 10.29 10.10
N PRO A 148 -21.90 11.41 9.48
CA PRO A 148 -22.24 12.61 10.21
C PRO A 148 -23.44 12.38 11.13
N LYS A 149 -23.28 12.71 12.41
CA LYS A 149 -24.36 12.56 13.42
C LYS A 149 -25.55 13.51 13.19
N GLN A 150 -25.35 14.59 12.44
CA GLN A 150 -26.28 15.71 12.34
C GLN A 150 -27.04 15.78 11.01
N THR A 151 -26.72 14.93 10.03
CA THR A 151 -27.33 15.00 8.69
C THR A 151 -27.94 13.65 8.31
N THR A 152 -29.27 13.58 8.37
CA THR A 152 -30.06 12.44 7.87
C THR A 152 -29.93 12.34 6.35
N GLY A 153 -29.05 11.46 5.88
CA GLY A 153 -28.83 11.18 4.45
C GLY A 153 -27.39 11.30 3.96
N SER A 154 -26.45 11.77 4.79
CA SER A 154 -25.04 11.86 4.39
C SER A 154 -24.35 10.49 4.43
N ILE A 155 -23.81 10.09 3.29
CA ILE A 155 -22.87 8.96 3.18
C ILE A 155 -21.60 9.34 3.96
N GLY A 156 -21.04 8.39 4.72
CA GLY A 156 -19.77 8.59 5.42
C GLY A 156 -18.62 8.91 4.46
N ILE A 157 -17.44 9.14 5.02
CA ILE A 157 -16.23 9.37 4.23
C ILE A 157 -15.80 8.06 3.57
N ASP A 158 -15.72 8.05 2.24
CA ASP A 158 -15.15 6.94 1.51
C ASP A 158 -13.62 7.05 1.53
N ILE A 159 -12.98 6.28 2.41
CA ILE A 159 -11.53 6.35 2.62
C ILE A 159 -10.73 6.01 1.35
N ILE A 160 -11.24 5.13 0.50
CA ILE A 160 -10.56 4.70 -0.73
C ILE A 160 -10.68 5.77 -1.81
N ARG A 161 -11.80 6.50 -1.88
CA ARG A 161 -12.06 7.51 -2.91
C ARG A 161 -11.56 8.90 -2.51
N ASP A 162 -11.85 9.31 -1.29
CA ASP A 162 -11.70 10.70 -0.86
C ASP A 162 -10.31 11.02 -0.30
N THR A 163 -9.53 10.00 0.05
CA THR A 163 -8.27 10.17 0.75
C THR A 163 -7.18 9.26 0.20
N MET A 164 -5.95 9.70 0.39
CA MET A 164 -4.74 8.97 -0.02
C MET A 164 -3.98 8.37 1.16
N THR A 165 -4.29 8.79 2.39
CA THR A 165 -3.65 8.29 3.61
C THR A 165 -4.66 8.19 4.75
N ILE A 166 -4.39 7.28 5.70
CA ILE A 166 -5.17 7.16 6.93
C ILE A 166 -5.21 8.46 7.73
N ALA A 167 -4.08 9.18 7.81
CA ALA A 167 -4.00 10.45 8.51
C ALA A 167 -4.93 11.51 7.89
N SER A 168 -4.97 11.57 6.56
CA SER A 168 -5.91 12.44 5.84
C SER A 168 -7.36 12.07 6.12
N ALA A 169 -7.67 10.78 6.21
CA ALA A 169 -9.01 10.29 6.53
C ALA A 169 -9.43 10.65 7.95
N CYS A 170 -8.56 10.41 8.93
CA CYS A 170 -8.79 10.79 10.33
C CYS A 170 -8.97 12.30 10.48
N MET A 171 -8.16 13.12 9.79
CA MET A 171 -8.30 14.57 9.81
C MET A 171 -9.60 15.05 9.15
N LYS A 172 -10.04 14.40 8.06
CA LYS A 172 -11.32 14.69 7.43
C LYS A 172 -12.48 14.31 8.36
N HIS A 173 -12.42 13.15 9.00
CA HIS A 173 -13.40 12.71 10.01
C HIS A 173 -13.49 13.67 11.19
N PHE A 174 -12.34 14.09 11.73
CA PHE A 174 -12.26 15.06 12.81
C PHE A 174 -12.92 16.38 12.45
N ARG A 175 -12.57 16.95 11.28
CA ARG A 175 -13.13 18.22 10.81
C ARG A 175 -14.64 18.17 10.56
N LEU A 176 -15.16 17.03 10.10
CA LEU A 176 -16.58 16.89 9.79
C LEU A 176 -17.45 16.61 11.03
N ASN A 177 -16.96 15.79 11.97
CA ASN A 177 -17.81 15.27 13.05
C ASN A 177 -17.49 15.81 14.45
N HIS A 178 -16.29 16.36 14.65
CA HIS A 178 -15.79 16.70 16.00
C HIS A 178 -15.32 18.15 16.14
N LEU A 179 -14.94 18.81 15.04
CA LEU A 179 -14.52 20.21 15.07
C LEU A 179 -15.74 21.13 15.25
N LYS A 180 -15.77 21.87 16.35
CA LYS A 180 -16.81 22.87 16.62
C LYS A 180 -16.65 24.07 15.69
N PRO A 181 -17.76 24.77 15.34
CA PRO A 181 -17.69 26.06 14.67
C PRO A 181 -16.76 27.02 15.42
N ASP A 182 -16.04 27.85 14.67
CA ASP A 182 -15.19 28.94 15.18
C ASP A 182 -14.01 28.53 16.10
N HIS A 183 -13.64 27.25 16.13
CA HIS A 183 -12.36 26.83 16.70
C HIS A 183 -11.23 27.04 15.68
N LEU A 184 -10.47 28.12 15.84
CA LEU A 184 -9.18 28.28 15.15
C LEU A 184 -8.22 27.19 15.63
N GLY A 185 -7.59 26.49 14.68
CA GLY A 185 -6.46 25.62 15.00
C GLY A 185 -5.36 26.46 15.67
N ILE A 186 -4.77 25.95 16.76
CA ILE A 186 -3.63 26.61 17.41
C ILE A 186 -2.48 26.59 16.41
N VAL A 187 -2.26 27.74 15.77
CA VAL A 187 -1.07 27.97 14.94
C VAL A 187 0.07 28.22 15.93
N PRO A 188 1.13 27.40 15.96
CA PRO A 188 2.31 27.72 16.76
C PRO A 188 2.84 29.09 16.32
N GLU A 189 3.43 29.86 17.22
CA GLU A 189 3.97 31.20 16.91
C GLU A 189 4.95 31.21 15.72
N LYS A 190 5.56 30.05 15.44
CA LYS A 190 6.49 29.80 14.33
C LYS A 190 5.84 29.20 13.06
N GLY A 191 4.52 29.01 13.03
CA GLY A 191 3.80 28.35 11.95
C GLY A 191 4.02 26.84 11.86
N TYR A 192 3.46 26.20 10.82
CA TYR A 192 3.61 24.77 10.55
C TYR A 192 4.77 24.43 9.59
N ASP A 193 5.43 25.45 9.05
CA ASP A 193 6.61 25.25 8.22
C ASP A 193 7.80 24.83 9.10
N THR A 194 8.67 24.01 8.53
CA THR A 194 9.98 23.76 9.11
C THR A 194 10.74 25.09 9.00
N CYS A 195 10.65 25.94 10.04
CA CYS A 195 11.52 27.10 10.15
C CYS A 195 12.95 26.60 10.01
N GLY A 196 13.55 26.78 8.84
CA GLY A 196 14.94 26.44 8.66
C GLY A 196 15.74 27.32 9.62
N ASN A 197 16.55 26.70 10.49
CA ASN A 197 17.62 27.40 11.22
C ASN A 197 18.75 27.87 10.26
N GLN A 198 18.44 28.00 8.97
CA GLN A 198 19.35 28.39 7.91
C GLN A 198 19.61 29.90 8.07
N SER A 199 20.87 30.27 8.26
CA SER A 199 21.23 31.69 8.30
C SER A 199 20.92 32.36 6.96
N THR A 200 20.67 33.68 6.99
CA THR A 200 20.49 34.48 5.77
C THR A 200 21.69 34.35 4.82
N LEU A 201 22.90 34.13 5.36
CA LEU A 201 24.10 33.84 4.60
C LEU A 201 24.01 32.50 3.85
N ALA A 202 23.55 31.43 4.51
CA ALA A 202 23.40 30.10 3.90
C ALA A 202 22.38 30.12 2.74
N MET A 203 21.27 30.84 2.90
CA MET A 203 20.27 31.01 1.85
C MET A 203 20.80 31.81 0.65
N LYS A 204 21.59 32.87 0.90
CA LYS A 204 22.26 33.64 -0.17
C LYS A 204 23.28 32.79 -0.92
N TYR A 205 24.08 31.98 -0.21
CA TYR A 205 25.05 31.07 -0.82
C TYR A 205 24.37 30.00 -1.71
N LEU A 206 23.30 29.37 -1.22
CA LEU A 206 22.52 28.41 -2.01
C LEU A 206 21.87 29.05 -3.24
N GLY A 207 21.36 30.28 -3.11
CA GLY A 207 20.82 31.05 -4.23
C GLY A 207 21.87 31.41 -5.28
N MET A 208 23.07 31.83 -4.85
CA MET A 208 24.21 32.08 -5.73
C MET A 208 24.62 30.80 -6.47
N ARG A 209 24.76 29.68 -5.76
CA ARG A 209 25.16 28.40 -6.35
C ARG A 209 24.16 27.86 -7.38
N LYS A 210 22.85 28.08 -7.17
CA LYS A 210 21.81 27.75 -8.17
C LYS A 210 21.90 28.58 -9.45
N ARG A 211 22.39 29.83 -9.38
CA ARG A 211 22.57 30.71 -10.55
C ARG A 211 23.85 30.44 -11.34
N ILE A 212 24.83 29.76 -10.73
CA ILE A 212 26.11 29.42 -11.38
C ILE A 212 26.02 28.08 -12.15
N LEU A 213 25.00 27.27 -11.86
CA LEU A 213 24.79 25.94 -12.44
C LEU A 213 23.66 25.91 -13.51
N LEU A 214 23.22 27.07 -13.98
CA LEU A 214 22.34 27.29 -15.13
C LEU A 214 23.06 28.21 -16.11
#